data_AF-A0A817J0G7-F1
#
_entry.id   AF-A0A817J0G7-F1
#
_cell.length_a   1.000
_cell.length_b   1.000
_cell.length_c   1.000
_cell.angle_alpha   90.00
_cell.angle_beta   90.00
_cell.angle_gamma   90.00
#
_symmetry.space_group_name_H-M   'P 1'
#
loop_
_entity.id
_entity.type
_entity.pdbx_description
1 polymer ?
#
loop_
_entity_poly.entity_id
_entity_poly.type
_entity_poly.pdbx_seq_one_letter_code
_entity_poly.pdbx_strand_id
1 'polypeptide(L)'
;MYLNEATLLNNIRRRYKKDLIYTYVANILIAINPYKQLSNLYSIDAIKRYNGKSLGIMPPHVYAIGDKAYRDMRRVKQSQSIIISGESGAGKTESAKYVLRYLTESYGVHNGQIEDRINESNPLLEAFGNAKTTRNNNSSRFGKFIEVHFNDKVLKNEK
;
A
#
# COMPACT_ATOMS: atom_id res chain seq x y z
N MET A 1 5.60 24.27 17.42
CA MET A 1 5.81 23.02 16.68
C MET A 1 6.50 23.38 15.37
N TYR A 2 7.75 22.98 15.17
CA TYR A 2 8.48 23.28 13.94
C TYR A 2 8.22 22.16 12.94
N LEU A 3 7.66 22.48 11.78
CA LEU A 3 7.48 21.55 10.67
C LEU A 3 8.51 21.89 9.59
N ASN A 4 9.58 21.10 9.53
CA ASN A 4 10.63 21.21 8.54
C ASN A 4 11.27 19.82 8.27
N GLU A 5 12.09 19.73 7.23
CA GLU A 5 12.71 18.47 6.81
C GLU A 5 13.54 17.81 7.93
N ALA A 6 14.30 18.58 8.70
CA ALA A 6 15.11 18.06 9.80
C ALA A 6 14.26 17.43 10.92
N THR A 7 13.15 18.08 11.28
CA THR A 7 12.22 17.54 12.28
C THR A 7 11.49 16.29 11.77
N LEU A 8 11.11 16.26 10.48
CA LEU A 8 10.51 15.09 9.84
C LEU A 8 11.49 13.91 9.82
N LEU A 9 12.73 14.14 9.40
CA LEU A 9 13.79 13.13 9.37
C LEU A 9 14.05 12.56 10.77
N ASN A 10 14.15 13.43 11.79
CA ASN A 10 14.33 12.99 13.18
C ASN A 10 13.14 12.15 13.68
N ASN A 11 11.91 12.55 13.35
CA ASN A 11 10.71 11.80 13.71
C ASN A 11 10.72 10.40 13.09
N ILE A 12 10.92 10.34 11.76
CA ILE A 12 10.98 9.09 11.00
C ILE A 12 12.10 8.18 11.54
N ARG A 13 13.29 8.71 11.83
CA ARG A 13 14.40 7.97 12.46
C ARG A 13 14.03 7.39 13.82
N ARG A 14 13.36 8.17 14.68
CA ARG A 14 12.93 7.70 16.02
C ARG A 14 11.85 6.62 15.93
N ARG A 15 10.94 6.74 14.97
CA ARG A 15 9.88 5.75 14.71
C ARG A 15 10.47 4.45 14.18
N TYR A 16 11.41 4.53 13.24
CA TYR A 16 12.10 3.36 12.68
C TYR A 16 12.82 2.54 13.77
N LYS A 17 13.48 3.21 14.74
CA LYS A 17 14.10 2.53 15.90
C LYS A 17 13.13 1.77 16.79
N LYS A 18 11.82 2.02 16.68
CA LYS A 18 10.74 1.35 17.41
C LYS A 18 9.94 0.42 16.50
N ASP A 19 10.46 0.07 15.33
CA ASP A 19 9.80 -0.75 14.31
C ASP A 19 8.47 -0.17 13.80
N LEU A 20 8.29 1.15 13.90
CA LEU A 20 7.15 1.88 13.36
C LEU A 20 7.50 2.45 11.97
N ILE A 21 7.23 1.68 10.92
CA ILE A 21 7.68 2.00 9.56
C ILE A 21 6.80 2.97 8.78
N TYR A 22 5.56 3.17 9.23
CA TYR A 22 4.57 4.02 8.56
C TYR A 22 4.41 5.36 9.30
N THR A 23 4.33 6.46 8.56
CA THR A 23 4.14 7.80 9.13
C THR A 23 3.22 8.62 8.23
N TYR A 24 2.18 9.24 8.80
CA TYR A 24 1.33 10.17 8.05
C TYR A 24 1.97 11.56 7.96
N VAL A 25 1.85 12.15 6.77
CA VAL A 25 2.10 13.56 6.51
C VAL A 25 0.91 14.09 5.72
N ALA A 26 -0.07 14.65 6.44
CA ALA A 26 -1.38 15.00 5.89
C ALA A 26 -2.04 13.83 5.14
N ASN A 27 -2.19 13.93 3.82
CA ASN A 27 -2.76 12.92 2.94
C ASN A 27 -1.72 11.93 2.36
N ILE A 28 -0.43 12.10 2.67
CA ILE A 28 0.67 11.25 2.21
C ILE A 28 1.03 10.24 3.30
N LEU A 29 1.26 8.99 2.90
CA LEU A 29 1.83 7.96 3.76
C LEU A 29 3.31 7.77 3.40
N ILE A 30 4.19 8.04 4.36
CA ILE A 30 5.61 7.68 4.27
C ILE A 30 5.77 6.26 4.80
N ALA A 31 6.31 5.38 3.97
CA ALA A 31 6.66 4.01 4.34
C ALA A 31 8.17 3.81 4.21
N ILE A 32 8.80 3.26 5.25
CA ILE A 32 10.22 2.86 5.20
C ILE A 32 10.31 1.34 5.11
N ASN A 33 11.05 0.82 4.13
CA ASN A 33 11.33 -0.60 4.06
C ASN A 33 12.24 -1.03 5.23
N PRO A 34 11.78 -1.92 6.15
CA PRO A 34 12.58 -2.36 7.28
C PRO A 34 13.62 -3.44 6.95
N TYR A 35 13.58 -4.02 5.75
CA TYR A 35 14.41 -5.18 5.35
C TYR A 35 14.33 -6.39 6.30
N LYS A 36 13.27 -6.45 7.12
CA LYS A 36 12.95 -7.54 8.03
C LYS A 36 11.45 -7.72 8.11
N GLN A 37 11.00 -8.92 8.47
CA GLN A 37 9.59 -9.13 8.76
C GLN A 37 9.23 -8.52 10.11
N LEU A 38 8.14 -7.76 10.14
CA LEU A 38 7.56 -7.23 11.37
C LEU A 38 6.35 -8.09 11.73
N SER A 39 6.39 -8.71 12.91
CA SER A 39 5.34 -9.63 13.36
C SER A 39 3.99 -8.91 13.46
N ASN A 40 2.93 -9.59 13.02
CA ASN A 40 1.54 -9.14 13.11
C ASN A 40 1.17 -7.83 12.37
N LEU A 41 2.09 -7.20 11.64
CA LEU A 41 1.82 -5.96 10.93
C LEU A 41 0.83 -6.16 9.77
N TYR A 42 0.99 -7.25 9.03
CA TYR A 42 0.19 -7.59 7.84
C TYR A 42 -0.72 -8.81 8.06
N SER A 43 -1.17 -9.02 9.30
CA SER A 43 -2.07 -10.13 9.63
C SER A 43 -3.50 -9.88 9.16
N ILE A 44 -4.29 -10.95 9.06
CA ILE A 44 -5.74 -10.86 8.77
C ILE A 44 -6.45 -10.01 9.84
N ASP A 45 -6.02 -10.11 11.11
CA ASP A 45 -6.56 -9.27 12.18
C ASP A 45 -6.20 -7.80 12.01
N ALA A 46 -5.05 -7.48 11.40
CA ALA A 46 -4.74 -6.10 11.04
C ALA A 46 -5.73 -5.62 9.96
N ILE A 47 -5.99 -6.39 8.91
CA ILE A 47 -6.98 -6.05 7.87
C ILE A 47 -8.34 -5.72 8.51
N LYS A 48 -8.87 -6.62 9.35
CA LYS A 48 -10.15 -6.42 10.05
C LYS A 48 -10.17 -5.17 10.92
N ARG A 49 -9.06 -4.85 11.60
CA ARG A 49 -8.94 -3.67 12.47
C ARG A 49 -8.99 -2.34 11.70
N TYR A 50 -8.50 -2.31 10.47
CA TYR A 50 -8.49 -1.10 9.63
C TYR A 50 -9.77 -0.92 8.81
N ASN A 51 -10.57 -1.98 8.63
CA ASN A 51 -11.82 -1.94 7.85
C ASN A 51 -12.81 -0.90 8.38
N GLY A 52 -13.23 0.01 7.49
CA GLY A 52 -14.24 1.03 7.77
C GLY A 52 -13.80 2.16 8.71
N LYS A 53 -12.51 2.22 9.11
CA LYS A 53 -12.00 3.25 10.02
C LYS A 53 -11.56 4.49 9.25
N SER A 54 -12.06 5.66 9.66
CA SER A 54 -11.58 6.94 9.11
C SER A 54 -10.09 7.15 9.34
N LEU A 55 -9.44 7.83 8.39
CA LEU A 55 -8.01 8.11 8.45
C LEU A 55 -7.68 8.91 9.74
N GLY A 56 -6.66 8.48 10.48
CA GLY A 56 -6.24 9.12 11.74
C GLY A 56 -6.89 8.55 13.01
N ILE A 57 -7.95 7.74 12.92
CA ILE A 57 -8.48 6.99 14.07
C ILE A 57 -7.49 5.87 14.46
N MET A 58 -6.98 5.17 13.45
CA MET A 58 -6.00 4.11 13.62
C MET A 58 -4.58 4.64 13.35
N PRO A 59 -3.54 3.99 13.90
CA PRO A 59 -2.15 4.33 13.59
C PRO A 59 -1.84 4.28 12.08
N PRO A 60 -0.78 4.98 11.61
CA PRO A 60 -0.42 4.96 10.21
C PRO A 60 -0.17 3.54 9.67
N HIS A 61 -0.85 3.20 8.58
CA HIS A 61 -0.72 1.90 7.93
C HIS A 61 -1.13 1.96 6.45
N VAL A 62 -0.58 1.08 5.62
CA VAL A 62 -0.93 1.00 4.19
C VAL A 62 -2.39 0.59 3.97
N TYR A 63 -2.92 -0.28 4.84
CA TYR A 63 -4.33 -0.70 4.82
C TYR A 63 -5.30 0.46 4.98
N ALA A 64 -4.96 1.47 5.79
CA ALA A 64 -5.80 2.66 5.93
C ALA A 64 -5.89 3.48 4.63
N ILE A 65 -4.85 3.45 3.79
CA ILE A 65 -4.87 4.09 2.47
C ILE A 65 -5.77 3.31 1.50
N GLY A 66 -5.66 1.98 1.49
CA GLY A 66 -6.56 1.11 0.71
C GLY A 66 -8.02 1.30 1.10
N ASP A 67 -8.29 1.33 2.40
CA ASP A 67 -9.63 1.56 2.96
C ASP A 67 -10.20 2.92 2.57
N LYS A 68 -9.41 3.98 2.74
CA LYS A 68 -9.80 5.33 2.36
C LYS A 68 -10.09 5.41 0.86
N ALA A 69 -9.23 4.85 0.01
CA ALA A 69 -9.42 4.86 -1.44
C ALA A 69 -10.73 4.17 -1.83
N TYR A 70 -11.02 2.99 -1.28
CA TYR A 70 -12.27 2.29 -1.54
C TYR A 70 -13.49 3.10 -1.07
N ARG A 71 -13.48 3.61 0.16
CA ARG A 71 -14.61 4.40 0.69
C ARG A 71 -14.83 5.70 -0.08
N ASP A 72 -13.76 6.40 -0.46
CA ASP A 72 -13.86 7.62 -1.26
C ASP A 72 -14.39 7.33 -2.66
N MET A 73 -13.95 6.24 -3.29
CA MET A 73 -14.50 5.79 -4.57
C MET A 73 -16.02 5.60 -4.49
N ARG A 74 -16.52 4.95 -3.44
CA ARG A 74 -17.97 4.72 -3.23
C ARG A 74 -18.73 6.01 -2.93
N ARG A 75 -18.18 6.83 -2.04
CA ARG A 75 -18.82 8.06 -1.56
C ARG A 75 -18.91 9.12 -2.66
N VAL A 76 -17.82 9.33 -3.39
CA VAL A 76 -17.70 10.36 -4.44
C VAL A 76 -18.21 9.84 -5.80
N LYS A 77 -18.36 8.52 -5.95
CA LYS A 77 -18.71 7.86 -7.22
C LYS A 77 -17.72 8.16 -8.34
N GLN A 78 -16.43 8.21 -7.97
CA GLN A 78 -15.34 8.49 -8.90
C GLN A 78 -14.19 7.50 -8.65
N SER A 79 -13.62 6.96 -9.73
CA SER A 79 -12.45 6.08 -9.67
C SER A 79 -11.30 6.75 -8.90
N GLN A 80 -10.59 5.95 -8.10
CA GLN A 80 -9.46 6.42 -7.30
C GLN A 80 -8.15 5.82 -7.82
N SER A 81 -7.05 6.52 -7.59
CA SER A 81 -5.71 6.02 -7.89
C SER A 81 -4.83 6.12 -6.65
N ILE A 82 -3.97 5.11 -6.46
CA ILE A 82 -2.95 5.09 -5.42
C ILE A 82 -1.59 5.15 -6.13
N ILE A 83 -0.84 6.21 -5.87
CA ILE A 83 0.47 6.42 -6.47
C ILE A 83 1.54 6.02 -5.45
N ILE A 84 2.38 5.06 -5.82
CA ILE A 84 3.48 4.58 -4.96
C ILE A 84 4.80 4.97 -5.62
N SER A 85 5.47 5.95 -5.04
CA SER A 85 6.76 6.46 -5.51
C SER A 85 7.90 6.09 -4.55
N GLY A 86 9.14 6.17 -5.05
CA GLY A 86 10.33 5.87 -4.28
C GLY A 86 11.45 5.29 -5.13
N GLU A 87 12.66 5.30 -4.59
CA GLU A 87 13.82 4.69 -5.24
C GLU A 87 13.68 3.17 -5.38
N SER A 88 14.58 2.57 -6.14
CA SER A 88 14.57 1.11 -6.26
C SER A 88 14.91 0.45 -4.93
N GLY A 89 14.24 -0.66 -4.60
CA GLY A 89 14.37 -1.33 -3.30
C GLY A 89 13.62 -0.65 -2.14
N ALA A 90 12.98 0.50 -2.35
CA ALA A 90 12.26 1.24 -1.31
C ALA A 90 10.97 0.55 -0.79
N GLY A 91 10.57 -0.59 -1.38
CA GLY A 91 9.36 -1.33 -0.98
C GLY A 91 8.09 -0.96 -1.74
N LYS A 92 8.21 -0.37 -2.95
CA LYS A 92 7.06 -0.02 -3.80
C LYS A 92 6.18 -1.23 -4.14
N THR A 93 6.81 -2.30 -4.63
CA THR A 93 6.13 -3.54 -5.03
C THR A 93 5.41 -4.18 -3.84
N GLU A 94 6.07 -4.28 -2.68
CA GLU A 94 5.46 -4.83 -1.46
C GLU A 94 4.28 -3.98 -0.97
N SER A 95 4.42 -2.65 -1.01
CA SER A 95 3.31 -1.75 -0.63
C SER A 95 2.11 -1.94 -1.55
N ALA A 96 2.32 -2.11 -2.86
CA ALA A 96 1.25 -2.39 -3.82
C ALA A 96 0.56 -3.73 -3.52
N LYS A 97 1.33 -4.79 -3.23
CA LYS A 97 0.79 -6.11 -2.82
C LYS A 97 -0.10 -5.99 -1.59
N TYR A 98 0.34 -5.28 -0.55
CA TYR A 98 -0.46 -5.12 0.66
C TYR A 98 -1.74 -4.32 0.44
N VAL A 99 -1.74 -3.30 -0.43
CA VAL A 99 -2.96 -2.59 -0.83
C VAL A 99 -3.92 -3.54 -1.52
N LEU A 100 -3.44 -4.31 -2.49
CA LEU A 100 -4.25 -5.26 -3.25
C LEU A 100 -4.85 -6.32 -2.32
N ARG A 101 -4.03 -6.94 -1.48
CA ARG A 101 -4.44 -7.89 -0.45
C ARG A 101 -5.54 -7.32 0.44
N TYR A 102 -5.39 -6.07 0.88
CA TYR A 102 -6.41 -5.42 1.71
C TYR A 102 -7.75 -5.30 0.98
N LEU A 103 -7.73 -4.86 -0.29
CA LEU A 103 -8.93 -4.68 -1.10
C LEU A 103 -9.62 -6.01 -1.40
N THR A 104 -8.85 -7.04 -1.75
CA THR A 104 -9.40 -8.38 -2.03
C THR A 104 -9.99 -9.03 -0.79
N GLU A 105 -9.32 -8.90 0.37
CA GLU A 105 -9.76 -9.54 1.60
C GLU A 105 -10.90 -8.79 2.31
N SER A 106 -10.95 -7.47 2.17
CA SER A 106 -11.98 -6.63 2.82
C SER A 106 -13.25 -6.47 1.99
N TYR A 107 -13.09 -6.38 0.66
CA TYR A 107 -14.17 -5.96 -0.25
C TYR A 107 -14.31 -6.87 -1.48
N GLY A 108 -13.41 -7.83 -1.67
CA GLY A 108 -13.48 -8.82 -2.73
C GLY A 108 -14.40 -9.99 -2.36
N VAL A 109 -14.90 -10.68 -3.39
CA VAL A 109 -15.66 -11.92 -3.22
C VAL A 109 -14.64 -13.05 -3.07
N HIS A 110 -14.32 -13.42 -1.82
CA HIS A 110 -13.56 -14.59 -1.34
C HIS A 110 -12.90 -15.51 -2.39
N ASN A 111 -11.99 -14.98 -3.21
CA ASN A 111 -11.19 -15.77 -4.15
C ASN A 111 -9.79 -15.15 -4.19
N GLY A 112 -8.95 -15.49 -3.20
CA GLY A 112 -7.54 -15.05 -3.06
C GLY A 112 -6.64 -15.23 -4.30
N GLN A 113 -7.19 -15.81 -5.38
CA GLN A 113 -6.59 -15.96 -6.70
C GLN A 113 -6.08 -14.65 -7.33
N ILE A 114 -6.63 -13.47 -7.02
CA ILE A 114 -6.17 -12.22 -7.65
C ILE A 114 -4.78 -11.81 -7.14
N GLU A 115 -4.55 -11.87 -5.82
CA GLU A 115 -3.23 -11.56 -5.25
C GLU A 115 -2.19 -12.55 -5.75
N ASP A 116 -2.53 -13.85 -5.74
CA ASP A 116 -1.65 -14.91 -6.20
C ASP A 116 -1.28 -14.74 -7.67
N ARG A 117 -2.24 -14.47 -8.56
CA ARG A 117 -1.97 -14.21 -9.98
C ARG A 117 -1.08 -12.98 -10.20
N ILE A 118 -1.26 -11.92 -9.41
CA ILE A 118 -0.40 -10.73 -9.50
C ILE A 118 1.03 -11.08 -9.04
N ASN A 119 1.16 -11.89 -7.99
CA ASN A 119 2.46 -12.36 -7.52
C ASN A 119 3.15 -13.28 -8.54
N GLU A 120 2.42 -14.21 -9.14
CA GLU A 120 2.89 -15.13 -10.19
C GLU A 120 3.31 -14.40 -11.47
N SER A 121 2.68 -13.25 -11.77
CA SER A 121 3.05 -12.42 -12.92
C SER A 121 4.35 -11.63 -12.72
N ASN A 122 4.79 -11.40 -11.47
CA ASN A 122 5.95 -10.55 -11.20
C ASN A 122 7.26 -11.09 -11.80
N PRO A 123 7.62 -12.38 -11.67
CA PRO A 123 8.80 -12.93 -12.32
C PRO A 123 8.85 -12.65 -13.83
N LEU A 124 7.71 -12.74 -14.52
CA LEU A 124 7.61 -12.42 -15.96
C LEU A 124 7.88 -10.93 -16.20
N LEU A 125 7.20 -10.05 -15.46
CA LEU A 125 7.37 -8.60 -15.59
C LEU A 125 8.80 -8.16 -15.25
N GLU A 126 9.44 -8.79 -14.27
CA GLU A 126 10.82 -8.52 -13.90
C GLU A 126 11.79 -9.00 -14.98
N ALA A 127 11.59 -10.18 -15.55
CA ALA A 127 12.45 -10.72 -16.60
C ALA A 127 12.48 -9.84 -17.85
N PHE A 128 11.35 -9.25 -18.24
CA PHE A 128 11.27 -8.36 -19.42
C PHE A 128 11.53 -6.89 -19.10
N GLY A 129 11.14 -6.44 -17.92
CA GLY A 129 11.05 -5.01 -17.60
C GLY A 129 12.13 -4.50 -16.66
N ASN A 130 12.89 -5.38 -15.99
CA ASN A 130 13.98 -4.95 -15.13
C ASN A 130 15.31 -4.95 -15.88
N ALA A 131 16.15 -3.97 -15.55
CA ALA A 131 17.51 -3.89 -16.05
C ALA A 131 18.48 -3.52 -14.93
N LYS A 132 19.74 -3.92 -15.11
CA LYS A 132 20.83 -3.45 -14.26
C LYS A 132 21.10 -1.98 -14.57
N THR A 133 21.20 -1.19 -13.51
CA THR A 133 21.62 0.22 -13.53
C THR A 133 22.87 0.38 -12.68
N THR A 134 23.51 1.56 -12.71
CA THR A 134 24.70 1.84 -11.89
C THR A 134 24.45 1.72 -10.39
N ARG A 135 23.21 1.98 -9.93
CA ARG A 135 22.84 1.99 -8.50
C ARG A 135 22.02 0.78 -8.05
N ASN A 136 21.46 0.00 -8.97
CA ASN A 136 20.63 -1.16 -8.64
C ASN A 136 20.64 -2.20 -9.75
N ASN A 137 20.89 -3.47 -9.38
CA ASN A 137 20.97 -4.60 -10.29
C ASN A 137 19.60 -5.11 -10.78
N ASN A 138 18.50 -4.83 -10.06
CA ASN A 138 17.15 -5.27 -10.43
C ASN A 138 16.18 -4.06 -10.49
N SER A 139 16.40 -3.14 -11.43
CA SER A 139 15.68 -1.87 -11.50
C SER A 139 14.58 -1.92 -12.55
N SER A 140 13.31 -1.79 -12.16
CA SER A 140 12.20 -1.71 -13.11
C SER A 140 12.34 -0.46 -14.00
N ARG A 141 12.30 -0.68 -15.31
CA ARG A 141 12.40 0.37 -16.34
C ARG A 141 11.07 0.65 -17.03
N PHE A 142 9.99 0.18 -16.44
CA PHE A 142 8.61 0.36 -16.90
C PHE A 142 7.73 0.90 -15.77
N GLY A 143 6.66 1.60 -16.15
CA GLY A 143 5.58 1.93 -15.22
C GLY A 143 4.66 0.71 -15.06
N LYS A 144 4.46 0.25 -13.81
CA LYS A 144 3.48 -0.79 -13.52
C LYS A 144 2.15 -0.13 -13.13
N PHE A 145 1.15 -0.26 -13.98
CA PHE A 145 -0.21 0.20 -13.73
C PHE A 145 -1.12 -1.02 -13.54
N ILE A 146 -1.77 -1.11 -12.37
CA ILE A 146 -2.67 -2.21 -12.01
C ILE A 146 -4.05 -1.60 -11.76
N GLU A 147 -5.05 -2.07 -12.50
CA GLU A 147 -6.44 -1.65 -12.34
C GLU A 147 -7.24 -2.72 -11.59
N VAL A 148 -7.98 -2.29 -10.57
CA VAL A 148 -8.93 -3.14 -9.85
C VAL A 148 -10.32 -2.63 -10.13
N HIS A 149 -11.10 -3.40 -10.88
CA HIS A 149 -12.45 -3.02 -11.29
C HIS A 149 -13.48 -3.47 -10.25
N PHE A 150 -14.30 -2.53 -9.81
CA PHE A 150 -15.44 -2.79 -8.93
C PHE A 150 -16.74 -2.64 -9.71
N ASN A 151 -17.67 -3.56 -9.53
CA ASN A 151 -18.99 -3.49 -10.17
C ASN A 151 -20.00 -2.70 -9.30
N ASP A 152 -21.07 -2.23 -9.93
CA ASP A 152 -22.13 -1.46 -9.26
C ASP A 152 -22.90 -2.25 -8.19
N LYS A 153 -22.87 -3.59 -8.23
CA LYS A 153 -23.56 -4.43 -7.23
C LYS A 153 -22.87 -4.33 -5.87
N VAL A 154 -21.54 -4.28 -5.85
CA VAL A 154 -20.75 -4.05 -4.63
C VAL A 154 -21.00 -2.63 -4.06
N LEU A 155 -21.34 -1.65 -4.92
CA LEU A 155 -21.67 -0.30 -4.48
C LEU A 155 -23.02 -0.19 -3.76
N LYS A 156 -23.96 -1.13 -4.00
CA LYS A 156 -25.36 -1.08 -3.54
C LYS A 156 -25.67 -1.86 -2.25
N ASN A 157 -24.75 -2.69 -1.75
CA ASN A 157 -24.99 -3.61 -0.63
C ASN A 157 -24.97 -2.97 0.78
N GLU A 158 -25.20 -1.66 0.90
CA GLU A 158 -25.35 -0.96 2.19
C GLU A 158 -26.59 -0.07 2.15
N LYS A 159 -27.76 -0.70 1.98
CA LYS A 159 -29.05 -0.11 2.34
C LYS A 159 -29.67 -0.94 3.44
#